data_AF-A0A9E4HRW5-F1
#
_entry.id   AF-A0A9E4HRW5-F1
#
_cell.length_a   1.000
_cell.length_b   1.000
_cell.length_c   1.000
_cell.angle_alpha   90.00
_cell.angle_beta   90.00
_cell.angle_gamma   90.00
#
_symmetry.space_group_name_H-M   'P 1'
#
loop_
_entity.id
_entity.type
_entity.pdbx_description
1 polymer ?
#
loop_
_entity_poly.entity_id
_entity_poly.type
_entity_poly.pdbx_seq_one_letter_code
_entity_poly.pdbx_strand_id
1 'polypeptide(L)'
;MGSKQEIRTWAAHETRRRAAEHALAVSVDLGPPERYDDEYTPTETLLSLRPDADPDATGPRSQTVRSVICGRCAGWARPPRPEEVYEAMRAANRNRIQRSAIGVLTREADFEELMNAHLEGAFTWRQLVRAFQERQHVPRSRAGFLRKFAQR
;
A
#
# COMPACT_ATOMS: atom_id res chain seq x y z
N MET A 1 -14.58 -7.13 -23.66
CA MET A 1 -13.13 -7.42 -23.63
C MET A 1 -12.45 -6.52 -24.65
N GLY A 2 -11.53 -5.65 -24.24
CA GLY A 2 -10.84 -4.72 -25.16
C GLY A 2 -9.92 -5.46 -26.12
N SER A 3 -9.77 -4.91 -27.33
CA SER A 3 -8.86 -5.40 -28.36
C SER A 3 -7.40 -5.40 -27.87
N LYS A 4 -6.55 -6.27 -28.45
CA LYS A 4 -5.12 -6.34 -28.13
C LYS A 4 -4.40 -4.98 -28.30
N GLN A 5 -4.90 -4.15 -29.22
CA GLN A 5 -4.39 -2.80 -29.47
C GLN A 5 -4.72 -1.87 -28.30
N GLU A 6 -5.94 -1.90 -27.77
CA GLU A 6 -6.38 -1.10 -26.62
C GLU A 6 -5.61 -1.47 -25.35
N ILE A 7 -5.39 -2.76 -25.10
CA ILE A 7 -4.62 -3.24 -23.94
C ILE A 7 -3.17 -2.72 -24.00
N ARG A 8 -2.52 -2.76 -25.18
CA ARG A 8 -1.16 -2.24 -25.35
C ARG A 8 -1.08 -0.73 -25.17
N THR A 9 -2.04 0.00 -25.73
CA THR A 9 -2.11 1.46 -25.60
C THR A 9 -2.35 1.87 -24.15
N TRP A 10 -3.25 1.18 -23.44
CA TRP A 10 -3.47 1.37 -22.01
C TRP A 10 -2.21 1.08 -21.20
N ALA A 11 -1.53 -0.04 -21.43
CA ALA A 11 -0.30 -0.40 -20.71
C ALA A 11 0.84 0.61 -20.95
N ALA A 12 1.00 1.10 -22.17
CA ALA A 12 1.99 2.12 -22.52
C ALA A 12 1.67 3.49 -21.90
N HIS A 13 0.38 3.86 -21.84
CA HIS A 13 -0.08 5.07 -21.16
C HIS A 13 0.16 4.98 -19.65
N GLU A 14 -0.19 3.85 -19.04
CA GLU A 14 0.00 3.59 -17.62
C GLU A 14 1.49 3.60 -17.22
N THR A 15 2.36 3.01 -18.05
CA THR A 15 3.82 3.05 -17.86
C THR A 15 4.34 4.49 -17.89
N ARG A 16 3.90 5.30 -18.86
CA ARG A 16 4.28 6.72 -18.97
C ARG A 16 3.75 7.55 -17.80
N ARG A 17 2.50 7.34 -17.39
CA ARG A 17 1.89 7.98 -16.22
C ARG A 17 2.73 7.70 -14.96
N ARG A 18 3.14 6.45 -14.75
CA ARG A 18 4.00 6.06 -13.61
C ARG A 18 5.38 6.69 -13.67
N ALA A 19 6.01 6.73 -14.85
CA ALA A 19 7.30 7.40 -15.01
C ALA A 19 7.21 8.89 -14.67
N ALA A 20 6.13 9.56 -15.10
CA ALA A 20 5.87 10.96 -14.76
C ALA A 20 5.60 11.16 -13.25
N GLU A 21 4.82 10.29 -12.61
CA GLU A 21 4.58 10.36 -11.16
C GLU A 21 5.84 10.09 -10.33
N HIS A 22 6.69 9.17 -10.78
CA HIS A 22 7.99 8.93 -10.17
C HIS A 22 8.95 10.13 -10.32
N ALA A 23 8.92 10.80 -11.47
CA ALA A 23 9.70 12.02 -11.70
C ALA A 23 9.24 13.18 -10.78
N LEU A 24 7.98 13.15 -10.35
CA LEU A 24 7.40 14.13 -9.41
C LEU A 24 7.49 13.67 -7.95
N ALA A 25 8.27 12.64 -7.62
CA ALA A 25 8.35 12.17 -6.24
C ALA A 25 8.90 13.27 -5.31
N VAL A 26 8.29 13.41 -4.15
CA VAL A 26 8.67 14.41 -3.15
C VAL A 26 9.05 13.74 -1.85
N SER A 27 9.91 14.40 -1.08
CA SER A 27 10.13 14.02 0.32
C SER A 27 8.99 14.56 1.17
N VAL A 28 8.52 13.73 2.11
CA VAL A 28 7.58 14.13 3.16
C VAL A 28 8.19 13.68 4.47
N ASP A 29 8.34 14.62 5.41
CA ASP A 29 8.75 14.30 6.76
C ASP A 29 7.54 13.75 7.53
N LEU A 30 7.64 12.49 7.92
CA LEU A 30 6.65 11.80 8.75
C LEU A 30 7.07 11.77 10.22
N GLY A 31 8.24 12.27 10.60
CA GLY A 31 8.80 12.08 11.93
C GLY A 31 9.07 10.60 12.26
N PRO A 32 9.59 10.27 13.45
CA PRO A 32 9.93 8.90 13.82
C PRO A 32 8.68 8.00 13.93
N PRO A 33 8.74 6.72 13.47
CA PRO A 33 7.60 5.80 13.51
C PRO A 33 7.03 5.55 14.91
N GLU A 34 7.85 5.69 15.94
CA GLU A 34 7.49 5.43 17.34
C GLU A 34 6.42 6.40 17.86
N ARG A 35 6.21 7.53 17.19
CA ARG A 35 5.11 8.47 17.48
C ARG A 35 3.74 7.93 17.09
N TYR A 36 3.70 6.93 16.22
CA TYR A 36 2.46 6.39 15.69
C TYR A 36 2.06 5.13 16.45
N ASP A 37 0.75 4.91 16.42
CA ASP A 37 0.11 3.74 17.00
C ASP A 37 0.62 2.44 16.37
N ASP A 38 0.82 1.44 17.23
CA ASP A 38 1.25 0.08 16.86
C ASP A 38 0.20 -0.96 17.19
N GLU A 39 -1.02 -0.50 17.49
CA GLU A 39 -2.17 -1.35 17.61
C GLU A 39 -2.79 -1.59 16.22
N TYR A 40 -3.25 -2.81 16.02
CA TYR A 40 -4.04 -3.15 14.85
C TYR A 40 -5.46 -2.64 15.07
N THR A 41 -6.11 -2.18 14.00
CA THR A 41 -7.53 -1.86 14.07
C THR A 41 -8.32 -3.10 14.50
N PRO A 42 -9.10 -3.04 15.59
CA PRO A 42 -9.96 -4.15 16.00
C PRO A 42 -10.99 -4.46 14.91
N THR A 43 -11.30 -5.75 14.71
CA THR A 43 -12.28 -6.18 13.70
C THR A 43 -13.66 -5.53 13.94
N GLU A 44 -14.01 -5.22 15.18
CA GLU A 44 -15.24 -4.51 15.54
C GLU A 44 -15.29 -3.10 14.94
N THR A 45 -14.14 -2.42 14.86
CA THR A 45 -14.05 -1.09 14.24
C THR A 45 -14.25 -1.20 12.73
N LEU A 46 -13.69 -2.23 12.08
CA LEU A 46 -13.93 -2.50 10.67
C LEU A 46 -15.43 -2.73 10.41
N LEU A 47 -16.06 -3.63 11.17
CA LEU A 47 -17.48 -3.97 10.98
C LEU A 47 -18.42 -2.80 11.30
N SER A 48 -18.05 -1.93 12.25
CA SER A 48 -18.82 -0.71 12.53
C SER A 48 -18.78 0.30 11.38
N LEU A 49 -17.66 0.39 10.66
CA LEU A 49 -17.50 1.31 9.52
C LEU A 49 -17.98 0.69 8.21
N ARG A 50 -17.85 -0.63 8.07
CA ARG A 50 -18.18 -1.43 6.89
C ARG A 50 -18.89 -2.72 7.33
N PRO A 51 -20.21 -2.66 7.58
CA PRO A 51 -20.99 -3.83 8.01
C PRO A 51 -21.00 -4.99 7.01
N ASP A 52 -20.70 -4.70 5.74
CA ASP A 52 -20.58 -5.64 4.64
C ASP A 52 -19.18 -6.25 4.49
N ALA A 53 -18.21 -5.83 5.31
CA ALA A 53 -16.86 -6.37 5.26
C ALA A 53 -16.83 -7.83 5.73
N ASP A 54 -16.04 -8.65 5.02
CA ASP A 54 -15.77 -10.02 5.42
C ASP A 54 -14.71 -10.05 6.54
N PRO A 55 -15.05 -10.50 7.76
CA PRO A 55 -14.10 -10.56 8.87
C PRO A 55 -12.93 -11.54 8.60
N ASP A 56 -13.13 -12.54 7.74
CA ASP A 56 -12.09 -13.50 7.35
C ASP A 56 -11.11 -12.93 6.31
N ALA A 57 -11.44 -11.77 5.73
CA ALA A 57 -10.61 -11.03 4.78
C ALA A 57 -9.77 -9.93 5.45
N THR A 58 -9.24 -10.23 6.64
CA THR A 58 -8.44 -9.32 7.47
C THR A 58 -7.00 -9.81 7.61
N GLY A 59 -6.11 -8.94 8.11
CA GLY A 59 -4.71 -9.25 8.38
C GLY A 59 -3.97 -9.79 7.14
N PRO A 60 -3.38 -11.00 7.20
CA PRO A 60 -2.72 -11.62 6.05
C PRO A 60 -3.62 -11.81 4.83
N ARG A 61 -4.94 -11.84 5.02
CA ARG A 61 -5.95 -12.06 3.98
C ARG A 61 -6.66 -10.78 3.52
N SER A 62 -6.16 -9.61 3.92
CA SER A 62 -6.70 -8.30 3.51
C SER A 62 -7.14 -8.28 2.04
N GLN A 63 -8.44 -8.08 1.82
CA GLN A 63 -9.01 -7.99 0.48
C GLN A 63 -8.43 -6.80 -0.28
N THR A 64 -8.18 -5.69 0.41
CA THR A 64 -7.59 -4.50 -0.19
C THR A 64 -6.16 -4.75 -0.64
N VAL A 65 -5.30 -5.34 0.21
CA VAL A 65 -3.92 -5.71 -0.18
C VAL A 65 -3.93 -6.66 -1.37
N ARG A 66 -4.81 -7.67 -1.35
CA ARG A 66 -4.98 -8.59 -2.48
C ARG A 66 -5.38 -7.87 -3.77
N SER A 67 -6.33 -6.95 -3.69
CA SER A 67 -6.81 -6.18 -4.85
C SER A 67 -5.71 -5.30 -5.43
N VAL A 68 -4.94 -4.60 -4.57
CA VAL A 68 -3.78 -3.81 -4.99
C VAL A 68 -2.75 -4.69 -5.70
N ILE A 69 -2.39 -5.84 -5.13
CA ILE A 69 -1.44 -6.77 -5.75
C ILE A 69 -1.96 -7.26 -7.10
N CYS A 70 -3.21 -7.77 -7.15
CA CYS A 70 -3.79 -8.30 -8.39
C CYS A 70 -3.87 -7.24 -9.49
N GLY A 71 -4.26 -6.01 -9.14
CA GLY A 71 -4.39 -4.92 -10.10
C GLY A 71 -3.04 -4.32 -10.54
N ARG A 72 -2.07 -4.21 -9.62
CA ARG A 72 -0.85 -3.42 -9.84
C ARG A 72 0.40 -4.25 -10.12
N CYS A 73 0.37 -5.54 -9.82
CA CYS A 73 1.41 -6.50 -10.19
C CYS A 73 1.06 -7.36 -11.41
N ALA A 74 0.04 -6.98 -12.18
CA ALA A 74 -0.26 -7.62 -13.46
C ALA A 74 0.98 -7.59 -14.37
N GLY A 75 1.39 -8.76 -14.89
CA GLY A 75 2.58 -8.90 -15.74
C GLY A 75 3.91 -9.04 -15.00
N TRP A 76 3.92 -9.06 -13.67
CA TRP A 76 5.13 -9.40 -12.92
C TRP A 76 5.43 -10.88 -13.07
N ALA A 77 6.71 -11.23 -13.27
CA ALA A 77 7.15 -12.63 -13.34
C ALA A 77 6.82 -13.40 -12.05
N ARG A 78 6.86 -12.71 -10.91
CA ARG A 78 6.43 -13.20 -9.60
C ARG A 78 5.84 -12.04 -8.78
N PRO A 79 4.51 -11.84 -8.81
CA PRO A 79 3.87 -10.91 -7.90
C PRO A 79 4.00 -11.41 -6.45
N PRO A 80 4.14 -10.51 -5.45
CA PRO A 80 4.08 -10.92 -4.05
C PRO A 80 2.69 -11.46 -3.71
N ARG A 81 2.61 -12.38 -2.76
CA ARG A 81 1.33 -12.79 -2.18
C ARG A 81 0.91 -11.82 -1.06
N PRO A 82 -0.40 -11.67 -0.76
CA PRO A 82 -0.85 -10.83 0.36
C PRO A 82 -0.15 -11.13 1.69
N GLU A 83 0.06 -12.41 1.99
CA GLU A 83 0.76 -12.86 3.20
C GLU A 83 2.22 -12.42 3.21
N GLU A 84 2.88 -12.38 2.04
CA GLU A 84 4.27 -11.92 1.94
C GLU A 84 4.39 -10.41 2.18
N VAL A 85 3.36 -9.63 1.81
CA VAL A 85 3.29 -8.20 2.17
C VAL A 85 3.06 -8.04 3.67
N TYR A 86 2.14 -8.82 4.24
CA TYR A 86 1.85 -8.81 5.67
C TYR A 86 3.09 -9.12 6.52
N GLU A 87 3.79 -10.21 6.21
CA GLU A 87 5.03 -10.60 6.89
C GLU A 87 6.13 -9.55 6.71
N ALA A 88 6.24 -8.96 5.51
CA ALA A 88 7.21 -7.91 5.25
C ALA A 88 6.95 -6.66 6.08
N MET A 89 5.68 -6.25 6.28
CA MET A 89 5.32 -5.12 7.11
C MET A 89 5.76 -5.30 8.56
N ARG A 90 5.68 -6.53 9.08
CA ARG A 90 6.04 -6.89 10.47
C ARG A 90 7.53 -7.17 10.69
N ALA A 91 8.28 -7.47 9.63
CA ALA A 91 9.68 -7.80 9.74
C ALA A 91 10.51 -6.61 10.27
N ALA A 92 11.22 -6.82 11.38
CA ALA A 92 12.13 -5.82 11.95
C ALA A 92 13.30 -5.50 11.00
N ASN A 93 13.79 -6.51 10.27
CA ASN A 93 14.82 -6.39 9.25
C ASN A 93 14.32 -6.97 7.94
N ARG A 94 14.04 -6.10 6.97
CA ARG A 94 13.48 -6.51 5.68
C ARG A 94 14.57 -6.84 4.68
N ASN A 95 14.47 -8.01 4.07
CA ASN A 95 15.30 -8.38 2.93
C ASN A 95 14.83 -7.69 1.64
N ARG A 96 15.58 -7.86 0.54
CA ARG A 96 15.28 -7.23 -0.75
C ARG A 96 13.88 -7.57 -1.29
N ILE A 97 13.43 -8.81 -1.13
CA ILE A 97 12.14 -9.29 -1.62
C ILE A 97 11.01 -8.63 -0.81
N GLN A 98 11.13 -8.60 0.52
CA GLN A 98 10.17 -7.95 1.41
C GLN A 98 10.04 -6.46 1.14
N ARG A 99 11.15 -5.74 0.93
CA ARG A 99 11.13 -4.32 0.51
C ARG A 99 10.45 -4.10 -0.84
N SER A 100 10.56 -5.08 -1.74
CA SER A 100 9.86 -5.03 -3.02
C SER A 100 8.35 -5.27 -2.85
N ALA A 101 7.96 -6.20 -1.98
CA ALA A 101 6.56 -6.56 -1.72
C ALA A 101 5.78 -5.40 -1.07
N ILE A 102 6.30 -4.84 0.04
CA ILE A 102 5.80 -3.60 0.67
C ILE A 102 5.76 -2.45 -0.34
N GLY A 103 6.67 -2.54 -1.30
CA GLY A 103 6.82 -1.56 -2.30
C GLY A 103 5.65 -1.36 -3.23
N VAL A 104 4.94 -2.45 -3.52
CA VAL A 104 3.71 -2.40 -4.30
C VAL A 104 2.70 -1.56 -3.52
N LEU A 105 2.48 -1.88 -2.25
CA LEU A 105 1.52 -1.18 -1.41
C LEU A 105 1.85 0.32 -1.29
N THR A 106 3.07 0.66 -0.86
CA THR A 106 3.46 2.05 -0.58
C THR A 106 3.58 2.96 -1.82
N ARG A 107 3.80 2.40 -3.02
CA ARG A 107 3.87 3.19 -4.27
C ARG A 107 2.62 3.12 -5.12
N GLU A 108 1.84 2.05 -5.02
CA GLU A 108 0.74 1.80 -5.94
C GLU A 108 -0.62 2.02 -5.29
N ALA A 109 -0.77 1.77 -3.98
CA ALA A 109 -2.03 1.96 -3.28
C ALA A 109 -2.34 3.44 -3.08
N ASP A 110 -3.56 3.89 -3.36
CA ASP A 110 -4.02 5.25 -3.05
C ASP A 110 -4.36 5.42 -1.56
N PHE A 111 -4.86 6.60 -1.19
CA PHE A 111 -5.19 6.89 0.20
C PHE A 111 -6.30 5.98 0.74
N GLU A 112 -7.36 5.76 -0.03
CA GLU A 112 -8.51 4.96 0.41
C GLU A 112 -8.11 3.48 0.53
N GLU A 113 -7.31 2.98 -0.41
CA GLU A 113 -6.73 1.63 -0.35
C GLU A 113 -5.84 1.45 0.89
N LEU A 114 -5.00 2.43 1.24
CA LEU A 114 -4.17 2.36 2.44
C LEU A 114 -5.00 2.42 3.73
N MET A 115 -6.03 3.26 3.78
CA MET A 115 -6.96 3.32 4.91
C MET A 115 -7.74 2.01 5.07
N ASN A 116 -8.26 1.47 3.97
CA ASN A 116 -8.99 0.20 3.99
C ASN A 116 -8.10 -0.96 4.43
N ALA A 117 -6.87 -1.05 3.91
CA ALA A 117 -5.93 -2.08 4.35
C ALA A 117 -5.55 -1.93 5.84
N HIS A 118 -5.44 -0.70 6.36
CA HIS A 118 -5.26 -0.47 7.80
C HIS A 118 -6.48 -0.94 8.60
N LEU A 119 -7.71 -0.57 8.19
CA LEU A 119 -8.95 -1.00 8.84
C LEU A 119 -9.14 -2.52 8.79
N GLU A 120 -8.71 -3.15 7.70
CA GLU A 120 -8.65 -4.61 7.55
C GLU A 120 -7.56 -5.27 8.41
N GLY A 121 -6.81 -4.50 9.21
CA GLY A 121 -5.79 -5.03 10.11
C GLY A 121 -4.54 -5.55 9.39
N ALA A 122 -4.31 -5.17 8.13
CA ALA A 122 -3.14 -5.62 7.37
C ALA A 122 -1.82 -5.07 7.97
N PHE A 123 -1.86 -3.89 8.59
CA PHE A 123 -0.71 -3.25 9.22
C PHE A 123 -1.14 -2.15 10.21
N THR A 124 -0.25 -1.85 11.15
CA THR A 124 -0.38 -0.72 12.07
C THR A 124 0.08 0.58 11.40
N TRP A 125 -0.26 1.73 11.99
CA TRP A 125 0.21 3.03 11.51
C TRP A 125 1.74 3.13 11.58
N ARG A 126 2.34 2.68 12.68
CA ARG A 126 3.80 2.61 12.84
C ARG A 126 4.46 1.79 11.73
N GLN A 127 3.91 0.64 11.39
CA GLN A 127 4.45 -0.21 10.32
C GLN A 127 4.39 0.47 8.96
N LEU A 128 3.30 1.18 8.66
CA LEU A 128 3.15 1.93 7.42
C LEU A 128 4.13 3.11 7.33
N VAL A 129 4.35 3.85 8.41
CA VAL A 129 5.34 4.93 8.44
C VAL A 129 6.76 4.40 8.21
N ARG A 130 7.13 3.31 8.88
CA ARG A 130 8.43 2.64 8.64
C ARG A 130 8.61 2.29 7.16
N ALA A 131 7.56 1.73 6.55
CA ALA A 131 7.56 1.38 5.14
C ALA A 131 7.74 2.59 4.21
N PHE A 132 7.11 3.73 4.51
CA PHE A 132 7.28 4.97 3.74
C PHE A 132 8.67 5.58 3.88
N GLN A 133 9.26 5.56 5.08
CA GLN A 133 10.59 6.12 5.32
C GLN A 133 11.69 5.38 4.56
N GLU A 134 11.60 4.05 4.45
CA GLU A 134 12.54 3.25 3.65
C GLU A 134 12.56 3.64 2.15
N ARG A 135 11.50 4.31 1.67
CA ARG A 135 11.37 4.68 0.26
C ARG A 135 11.98 6.03 -0.08
N GLN A 136 12.26 6.88 0.92
CA GLN A 136 12.79 8.25 0.84
C GLN A 136 11.98 9.26 0.00
N HIS A 137 11.25 8.79 -1.02
CA HIS A 137 10.47 9.59 -1.95
C HIS A 137 9.14 8.91 -2.23
N VAL A 138 8.07 9.70 -2.12
CA VAL A 138 6.68 9.28 -2.36
C VAL A 138 6.12 10.05 -3.55
N PRO A 139 5.24 9.44 -4.36
CA PRO A 139 4.58 10.16 -5.45
C PRO A 139 3.84 11.40 -4.92
N ARG A 140 3.96 12.53 -5.62
CA ARG A 140 3.36 13.83 -5.20
C ARG A 140 1.87 13.74 -4.91
N SER A 141 1.15 12.88 -5.64
CA SER A 141 -0.28 12.59 -5.42
C SER A 141 -0.59 12.13 -3.99
N ARG A 142 0.37 11.52 -3.29
CA ARG A 142 0.22 11.04 -1.91
C ARG A 142 0.78 11.99 -0.86
N ALA A 143 1.56 12.99 -1.27
CA ALA A 143 2.23 13.88 -0.34
C ALA A 143 1.24 14.70 0.51
N GLY A 144 0.10 15.09 -0.07
CA GLY A 144 -0.96 15.79 0.65
C GLY A 144 -1.57 14.94 1.77
N PHE A 145 -1.84 13.67 1.50
CA PHE A 145 -2.29 12.71 2.51
C PHE A 145 -1.23 12.56 3.61
N LEU A 146 0.01 12.25 3.24
CA LEU A 146 1.08 11.97 4.20
C LEU A 146 1.40 13.18 5.10
N ARG A 147 1.25 14.41 4.61
CA ARG A 147 1.37 15.62 5.44
C ARG A 147 0.24 15.76 6.45
N LYS A 148 -1.02 15.51 6.05
CA LYS A 148 -2.16 15.52 6.98
C LYS A 148 -2.03 14.40 8.01
N PHE A 149 -1.55 13.25 7.57
CA PHE A 149 -1.28 12.10 8.41
C PHE A 149 -0.21 12.40 9.48
N ALA A 150 0.89 13.07 9.10
CA ALA A 150 1.96 13.45 10.03
C ALA A 150 1.59 14.58 11.03
N GLN A 151 0.43 15.21 10.87
CA GLN A 151 -0.07 16.27 11.76
C GLN A 151 -1.00 15.74 12.87
N ARG A 152 -1.34 14.45 12.85
CA ARG A 152 -2.09 13.77 13.90
C ARG A 152 -1.16 13.17 14.94
#